data_AF-A0A382QJJ7-F1
#
_entry.id   AF-A0A382QJJ7-F1
#
_cell.length_a   1.000
_cell.length_b   1.000
_cell.length_c   1.000
_cell.angle_alpha   90.00
_cell.angle_beta   90.00
_cell.angle_gamma   90.00
#
_symmetry.space_group_name_H-M   'P 1'
#
loop_
_entity.id
_entity.type
_entity.pdbx_description
1 polymer ?
#
loop_
_entity_poly.entity_id
_entity_poly.type
_entity_poly.pdbx_seq_one_letter_code
_entity_poly.pdbx_strand_id
1 'polypeptide(L)'
;MKNWLLAARLKTLPAAMSPVILGCALAYHDGYYYFFICAMTLLAAVLIQVGANFANDVFDFEKGSDREDRLGPTRATQSGLISAEKMKKAMWQTFALAICVGFYLAFKGGWPIVWIGLASIAAGIAYTGGPYPLGYHGFGDIFVFIFFGLIAVPGTYYLQIGTVNELSLYMGVAMGMLSTAILVVNNLRDADTDKLSGKITLAVRFGTTFSKIQYSMLILIPFLLP
;
A
#
# COMPACT_ATOMS: atom_id res chain seq x y z
N MET A 1 4.09 23.65 -0.41
CA MET A 1 4.89 22.49 0.05
C MET A 1 4.20 21.68 1.14
N LYS A 2 3.76 22.30 2.26
CA LYS A 2 3.05 21.62 3.37
C LYS A 2 1.84 20.77 2.91
N ASN A 3 0.99 21.31 2.03
CA ASN A 3 -0.20 20.61 1.53
C ASN A 3 0.14 19.32 0.75
N TRP A 4 1.26 19.32 0.02
CA TRP A 4 1.70 18.14 -0.75
C TRP A 4 2.27 17.05 0.17
N LEU A 5 2.96 17.42 1.25
CA LEU A 5 3.40 16.45 2.26
C LEU A 5 2.22 15.82 3.01
N LEU A 6 1.16 16.60 3.26
CA LEU A 6 -0.10 16.09 3.80
C LEU A 6 -0.73 15.08 2.83
N ALA A 7 -0.88 15.45 1.55
CA ALA A 7 -1.44 14.59 0.51
C ALA A 7 -0.61 13.31 0.28
N ALA A 8 0.71 13.39 0.40
CA ALA A 8 1.61 12.25 0.26
C ALA A 8 1.50 11.26 1.43
N ARG A 9 0.89 11.69 2.55
CA ARG A 9 0.67 10.91 3.77
C ARG A 9 1.94 10.25 4.28
N LEU A 10 2.93 11.06 4.66
CA LEU A 10 4.24 10.57 5.11
C LEU A 10 4.17 9.45 6.16
N LYS A 11 3.14 9.45 7.02
CA LYS A 11 2.91 8.41 8.05
C LYS A 11 2.59 7.02 7.47
N THR A 12 2.20 6.90 6.20
CA THR A 12 1.96 5.61 5.53
C THR A 12 3.18 5.07 4.81
N LEU A 13 4.21 5.89 4.56
CA LEU A 13 5.42 5.47 3.87
C LEU A 13 6.21 4.37 4.59
N PRO A 14 6.30 4.34 5.94
CA PRO A 14 6.93 3.22 6.63
C PRO A 14 6.32 1.87 6.25
N ALA A 15 5.00 1.79 6.07
CA ALA A 15 4.35 0.54 5.65
C ALA A 15 4.84 0.07 4.27
N ALA A 16 5.12 0.98 3.34
CA ALA A 16 5.67 0.64 2.02
C ALA A 16 7.18 0.35 2.04
N MET A 17 7.93 1.01 2.92
CA MET A 17 9.40 0.87 3.00
C MET A 17 9.82 -0.37 3.79
N SER A 18 9.12 -0.71 4.88
CA SER A 18 9.48 -1.83 5.75
C SER A 18 9.61 -3.18 5.03
N PRO A 19 8.70 -3.57 4.11
CA PRO A 19 8.84 -4.80 3.34
C PRO A 19 10.10 -4.83 2.46
N VAL A 20 10.46 -3.69 1.86
CA VAL A 20 11.67 -3.56 1.03
C VAL A 20 12.92 -3.68 1.89
N ILE A 21 12.93 -3.02 3.05
CA ILE A 21 14.05 -3.11 4.00
C ILE A 21 14.22 -4.57 4.46
N LEU A 22 13.13 -5.25 4.80
CA LEU A 22 13.18 -6.66 5.21
C LEU A 22 13.68 -7.56 4.09
N GLY A 23 13.17 -7.43 2.87
CA GLY A 23 13.64 -8.21 1.73
C GLY A 23 15.14 -7.99 1.43
N CYS A 24 15.64 -6.77 1.58
CA CYS A 24 17.07 -6.47 1.47
C CYS A 24 17.88 -7.06 2.63
N ALA A 25 17.35 -7.04 3.85
CA ALA A 25 18.01 -7.60 5.03
C ALA A 25 18.14 -9.13 4.92
N LEU A 26 17.10 -9.82 4.42
CA LEU A 26 17.14 -11.24 4.12
C LEU A 26 18.19 -11.55 3.05
N ALA A 27 18.26 -10.75 1.98
CA ALA A 27 19.27 -10.95 0.97
C ALA A 27 20.69 -10.73 1.51
N TYR A 28 20.87 -9.72 2.37
CA TYR A 28 22.14 -9.42 3.03
C TYR A 28 22.57 -10.57 3.95
N HIS A 29 21.63 -11.15 4.70
CA HIS A 29 21.86 -12.35 5.52
C HIS A 29 22.39 -13.51 4.68
N ASP A 30 21.89 -13.67 3.45
CA ASP A 30 22.32 -14.72 2.51
C ASP A 30 23.58 -14.32 1.70
N GLY A 31 24.24 -13.22 2.06
CA GLY A 31 25.52 -12.79 1.49
C GLY A 31 25.41 -11.87 0.26
N TYR A 32 24.22 -11.40 -0.09
CA TYR A 32 23.98 -10.56 -1.27
C TYR A 32 23.45 -9.19 -0.90
N TYR A 33 24.09 -8.12 -1.39
CA TYR A 33 23.55 -6.77 -1.22
C TYR A 33 24.03 -5.82 -2.31
N TYR A 34 23.08 -5.41 -3.15
CA TYR A 34 23.27 -4.41 -4.17
C TYR A 34 22.56 -3.13 -3.74
N PHE A 35 23.36 -2.20 -3.21
CA PHE A 35 22.88 -0.92 -2.69
C PHE A 35 21.99 -0.16 -3.69
N PHE A 36 22.41 -0.09 -4.96
CA PHE A 36 21.66 0.65 -5.97
C PHE A 36 20.29 -0.01 -6.27
N ILE A 37 20.21 -1.34 -6.26
CA ILE A 37 18.93 -2.05 -6.37
C ILE A 37 18.05 -1.73 -5.17
N CYS A 38 18.58 -1.77 -3.94
CA CYS A 38 17.85 -1.39 -2.73
C CYS A 38 17.29 0.04 -2.82
N ALA A 39 18.12 1.02 -3.21
CA ALA A 39 17.71 2.41 -3.35
C ALA A 39 16.60 2.59 -4.39
N MET A 40 16.71 1.92 -5.55
CA MET A 40 15.69 1.98 -6.60
C MET A 40 14.39 1.28 -6.19
N THR A 41 14.45 0.15 -5.48
CA THR A 41 13.26 -0.53 -4.96
C THR A 41 12.55 0.31 -3.91
N LEU A 42 13.28 0.95 -2.99
CA LEU A 42 12.72 1.89 -2.02
C LEU A 42 12.05 3.07 -2.71
N LEU A 43 12.73 3.66 -3.70
CA LEU A 43 12.18 4.77 -4.47
C LEU A 43 10.89 4.36 -5.19
N ALA A 44 10.88 3.21 -5.86
CA ALA A 44 9.69 2.68 -6.52
C ALA A 44 8.53 2.45 -5.52
N ALA A 45 8.80 1.81 -4.39
CA ALA A 45 7.79 1.56 -3.36
C ALA A 45 7.18 2.86 -2.80
N VAL A 46 8.02 3.87 -2.52
CA VAL A 46 7.57 5.18 -2.05
C VAL A 46 6.74 5.89 -3.14
N LEU A 47 7.20 5.90 -4.38
CA LEU A 47 6.46 6.55 -5.48
C LEU A 47 5.10 5.88 -5.72
N ILE A 48 5.04 4.55 -5.74
CA ILE A 48 3.78 3.81 -5.87
C ILE A 48 2.85 4.12 -4.69
N GLN A 49 3.37 4.14 -3.45
CA GLN A 49 2.57 4.48 -2.27
C GLN A 49 2.02 5.91 -2.33
N VAL A 50 2.85 6.89 -2.72
CA VAL A 50 2.43 8.28 -2.87
C VAL A 50 1.41 8.42 -3.99
N GLY A 51 1.62 7.75 -5.14
CA GLY A 51 0.65 7.71 -6.23
C GLY A 51 -0.69 7.12 -5.80
N ALA A 52 -0.68 6.01 -5.05
CA ALA A 52 -1.88 5.40 -4.49
C ALA A 52 -2.56 6.33 -3.46
N ASN A 53 -1.80 7.05 -2.64
CA ASN A 53 -2.34 8.05 -1.72
C ASN A 53 -3.03 9.21 -2.47
N PHE A 54 -2.45 9.71 -3.55
CA PHE A 54 -3.07 10.73 -4.40
C PHE A 54 -4.31 10.23 -5.13
N ALA A 55 -4.28 8.99 -5.65
CA ALA A 55 -5.43 8.32 -6.25
C ALA A 55 -6.57 8.22 -5.23
N ASN A 56 -6.25 7.81 -4.01
CA ASN A 56 -7.18 7.69 -2.91
C ASN A 56 -7.77 9.05 -2.49
N ASP A 57 -7.01 10.15 -2.52
CA ASP A 57 -7.51 11.50 -2.21
C ASP A 57 -8.45 12.04 -3.32
N VAL A 58 -8.05 11.94 -4.59
CA VAL A 58 -8.84 12.49 -5.70
C VAL A 58 -10.10 11.68 -5.98
N PHE A 59 -10.05 10.34 -5.94
CA PHE A 59 -11.20 9.51 -6.27
C PHE A 59 -12.23 9.45 -5.14
N ASP A 60 -11.83 9.52 -3.87
CA ASP A 60 -12.77 9.63 -2.75
C ASP A 60 -13.52 10.98 -2.81
N PHE A 61 -12.82 12.06 -3.19
CA PHE A 61 -13.41 13.37 -3.42
C PHE A 61 -14.38 13.38 -4.61
N GLU A 62 -13.97 12.88 -5.78
CA GLU A 62 -14.82 12.82 -6.99
C GLU A 62 -16.10 11.99 -6.76
N LYS A 63 -16.07 11.03 -5.82
CA LYS A 63 -17.24 10.21 -5.44
C LYS A 63 -18.09 10.79 -4.31
N GLY A 64 -17.67 11.90 -3.70
CA GLY A 64 -18.36 12.48 -2.54
C GLY A 64 -18.33 11.60 -1.30
N SER A 65 -17.39 10.64 -1.21
CA SER A 65 -17.27 9.75 -0.05
C SER A 65 -16.57 10.41 1.14
N ASP A 66 -15.89 11.52 0.88
CA ASP A 66 -15.19 12.32 1.86
C ASP A 66 -16.18 13.29 2.53
N ARG A 67 -16.67 12.92 3.72
CA ARG A 67 -17.61 13.71 4.56
C ARG A 67 -16.86 14.49 5.66
N GLU A 68 -17.47 15.57 6.15
CA GLU A 68 -16.88 16.43 7.20
C GLU A 68 -16.78 15.74 8.57
N ASP A 69 -17.60 14.73 8.83
CA ASP A 69 -17.63 13.97 10.09
C ASP A 69 -16.60 12.83 10.15
N ARG A 70 -15.68 12.76 9.19
CA ARG A 70 -14.62 11.75 9.15
C ARG A 70 -13.60 11.99 10.28
N LEU A 71 -13.29 10.91 11.01
CA LEU A 71 -12.35 10.94 12.15
C LEU A 71 -10.86 10.84 11.73
N GLY A 72 -10.59 10.43 10.50
CA GLY A 72 -9.24 10.30 9.96
C GLY A 72 -8.56 11.64 9.60
N PRO A 73 -7.27 11.62 9.20
CA PRO A 73 -6.54 12.83 8.84
C PRO A 73 -7.18 13.60 7.68
N THR A 74 -7.03 14.93 7.69
CA THR A 74 -7.52 15.84 6.65
C THR A 74 -7.05 15.42 5.26
N ARG A 75 -7.99 15.41 4.31
CA ARG A 75 -7.78 15.15 2.88
C ARG A 75 -7.47 16.43 2.13
N ALA A 76 -6.47 16.43 1.27
CA ALA A 76 -6.01 17.65 0.63
C ALA A 76 -7.00 18.16 -0.43
N THR A 77 -7.67 17.27 -1.14
CA THR A 77 -8.66 17.62 -2.16
C THR A 77 -10.01 17.99 -1.55
N GLN A 78 -10.51 17.20 -0.59
CA GLN A 78 -11.75 17.53 0.14
C GLN A 78 -11.70 18.89 0.83
N SER A 79 -10.57 19.24 1.45
CA SER A 79 -10.41 20.52 2.16
C SER A 79 -10.14 21.71 1.24
N GLY A 80 -10.12 21.52 -0.09
CA GLY A 80 -9.82 22.58 -1.06
C GLY A 80 -8.36 23.03 -1.08
N LEU A 81 -7.46 22.41 -0.30
CA LEU A 81 -6.04 22.76 -0.25
C LEU A 81 -5.31 22.48 -1.56
N ILE A 82 -5.78 21.50 -2.34
CA ILE A 82 -5.30 21.12 -3.67
C ILE A 82 -6.51 20.76 -4.54
N SER A 83 -6.66 21.38 -5.72
CA SER A 83 -7.77 21.04 -6.63
C SER A 83 -7.67 19.60 -7.14
N ALA A 84 -8.83 18.96 -7.40
CA ALA A 84 -8.90 17.59 -7.90
C ALA A 84 -8.08 17.40 -9.19
N GLU A 85 -8.13 18.36 -10.12
CA GLU A 85 -7.34 18.34 -11.35
C GLU A 85 -5.83 18.31 -11.08
N LYS A 86 -5.34 19.15 -10.17
CA LYS A 86 -3.92 19.17 -9.78
C LYS A 86 -3.51 17.86 -9.08
N MET A 87 -4.38 17.31 -8.23
CA MET A 87 -4.13 16.04 -7.56
C MET A 87 -4.06 14.89 -8.56
N LYS A 88 -4.98 14.82 -9.53
CA LYS A 88 -5.00 13.80 -10.59
C LYS A 88 -3.78 13.88 -11.48
N LYS A 89 -3.34 15.10 -11.83
CA LYS A 89 -2.09 15.31 -12.58
C LYS A 89 -0.88 14.82 -11.78
N ALA A 90 -0.78 15.16 -10.50
CA ALA A 90 0.31 14.73 -9.62
C ALA A 90 0.33 13.21 -9.42
N MET A 91 -0.84 12.57 -9.30
CA MET A 91 -0.99 11.11 -9.28
C MET A 91 -0.35 10.46 -10.52
N TRP A 92 -0.75 10.90 -11.72
CA TRP A 92 -0.19 10.33 -12.97
C TRP A 92 1.31 10.61 -13.13
N GLN A 93 1.78 11.80 -12.76
CA GLN A 93 3.21 12.12 -12.79
C GLN A 93 4.02 11.25 -11.83
N THR A 94 3.47 10.96 -10.65
CA THR A 94 4.11 10.10 -9.65
C THR A 94 4.19 8.65 -10.15
N PHE A 95 3.11 8.11 -10.73
CA PHE A 95 3.15 6.78 -11.34
C PHE A 95 4.06 6.71 -12.57
N ALA A 96 4.12 7.75 -13.39
CA ALA A 96 5.07 7.81 -14.50
C ALA A 96 6.52 7.76 -14.00
N LEU A 97 6.84 8.49 -12.93
CA LEU A 97 8.16 8.42 -12.30
C LEU A 97 8.44 7.04 -11.71
N ALA A 98 7.45 6.40 -11.09
CA ALA A 98 7.58 5.02 -10.61
C ALA A 98 7.88 4.04 -11.76
N ILE A 99 7.26 4.21 -12.92
CA ILE A 99 7.52 3.41 -14.13
C ILE A 99 8.95 3.66 -14.64
N CYS A 100 9.43 4.90 -14.63
CA CYS A 100 10.82 5.21 -15.00
C CYS A 100 11.83 4.45 -14.12
N VAL A 101 11.62 4.42 -12.80
CA VAL A 101 12.43 3.62 -11.87
C VAL A 101 12.23 2.12 -12.13
N GLY A 102 10.99 1.73 -12.41
CA GLY A 102 10.60 0.37 -12.75
C GLY A 102 11.33 -0.20 -13.97
N PHE A 103 11.70 0.61 -14.98
CA PHE A 103 12.49 0.14 -16.11
C PHE A 103 13.86 -0.40 -15.69
N TYR A 104 14.55 0.28 -14.76
CA TYR A 104 15.82 -0.23 -14.24
C TYR A 104 15.63 -1.53 -13.46
N LEU A 105 14.60 -1.60 -12.60
CA LEU A 105 14.31 -2.80 -11.82
C LEU A 105 13.87 -3.97 -12.72
N ALA A 106 13.12 -3.71 -13.79
CA ALA A 106 12.73 -4.69 -14.79
C ALA A 106 13.93 -5.16 -15.62
N PHE A 107 14.89 -4.28 -15.93
CA PHE A 107 16.15 -4.70 -16.54
C PHE A 107 16.94 -5.67 -15.63
N LYS A 108 16.86 -5.50 -14.31
CA LYS A 108 17.51 -6.38 -13.33
C LYS A 108 16.76 -7.68 -13.05
N GLY A 109 15.45 -7.62 -12.83
CA GLY A 109 14.63 -8.76 -12.42
C GLY A 109 13.70 -9.31 -13.49
N GLY A 110 13.77 -8.83 -14.73
CA GLY A 110 12.99 -9.32 -15.85
C GLY A 110 11.48 -9.11 -15.73
N TRP A 111 10.72 -9.93 -16.47
CA TRP A 111 9.26 -9.85 -16.60
C TRP A 111 8.47 -9.93 -15.28
N PRO A 112 8.84 -10.73 -14.26
CA PRO A 112 8.13 -10.73 -12.99
C PRO A 112 8.00 -9.33 -12.37
N ILE A 113 9.05 -8.51 -12.48
CA ILE A 113 9.06 -7.14 -11.94
C ILE A 113 8.16 -6.20 -12.73
N VAL A 114 8.06 -6.38 -14.05
CA VAL A 114 7.11 -5.64 -14.89
C VAL A 114 5.69 -5.90 -14.41
N TRP A 115 5.33 -7.18 -14.22
CA TRP A 115 3.99 -7.54 -13.75
C TRP A 115 3.71 -7.03 -12.35
N ILE A 116 4.65 -7.15 -11.42
CA ILE A 116 4.52 -6.62 -10.06
C ILE A 116 4.30 -5.11 -10.08
N GLY A 117 5.10 -4.36 -10.84
CA GLY A 117 4.99 -2.90 -10.93
C GLY A 117 3.64 -2.45 -11.50
N LEU A 118 3.24 -3.03 -12.64
CA LEU A 118 1.97 -2.70 -13.28
C LEU A 118 0.77 -3.09 -12.41
N ALA A 119 0.80 -4.28 -11.80
CA ALA A 119 -0.25 -4.73 -10.89
C ALA A 119 -0.35 -3.84 -9.65
N SER A 120 0.79 -3.35 -9.12
CA SER A 120 0.80 -2.45 -7.94
C SER A 120 0.19 -1.08 -8.27
N ILE A 121 0.50 -0.51 -9.45
CA ILE A 121 -0.11 0.74 -9.91
C ILE A 121 -1.62 0.55 -10.14
N ALA A 122 -1.99 -0.53 -10.84
CA ALA A 122 -3.39 -0.86 -11.10
C ALA A 122 -4.17 -1.06 -9.80
N ALA A 123 -3.61 -1.79 -8.83
CA ALA A 123 -4.19 -1.98 -7.51
C ALA A 123 -4.34 -0.66 -6.76
N GLY A 124 -3.33 0.21 -6.78
CA GLY A 124 -3.38 1.54 -6.15
C GLY A 124 -4.52 2.41 -6.70
N ILE A 125 -4.80 2.33 -8.01
CA ILE A 125 -5.91 3.03 -8.66
C ILE A 125 -7.25 2.34 -8.35
N ALA A 126 -7.35 1.03 -8.57
CA ALA A 126 -8.58 0.25 -8.41
C ALA A 126 -9.05 0.14 -6.95
N TYR A 127 -8.18 0.44 -5.98
CA TYR A 127 -8.52 0.45 -4.57
C TYR A 127 -9.64 1.45 -4.26
N THR A 128 -9.59 2.66 -4.83
CA THR A 128 -10.62 3.73 -4.66
C THR A 128 -11.30 4.13 -5.96
N GLY A 129 -10.58 4.07 -7.07
CA GLY A 129 -11.04 4.46 -8.40
C GLY A 129 -11.84 3.37 -9.11
N GLY A 130 -12.31 3.71 -10.31
CA GLY A 130 -13.06 2.80 -11.17
C GLY A 130 -14.51 2.55 -10.73
N PRO A 131 -15.25 1.73 -11.51
CA PRO A 131 -16.67 1.43 -11.27
C PRO A 131 -16.89 0.52 -10.06
N TYR A 132 -15.85 -0.23 -9.64
CA TYR A 132 -15.93 -1.17 -8.52
C TYR A 132 -14.71 -1.02 -7.58
N PRO A 133 -14.71 -0.04 -6.66
CA PRO A 133 -13.58 0.21 -5.78
C PRO A 133 -13.38 -0.93 -4.81
N LEU A 134 -12.22 -1.56 -4.88
CA LEU A 134 -11.94 -2.78 -4.12
C LEU A 134 -11.98 -2.53 -2.61
N GLY A 135 -11.49 -1.37 -2.17
CA GLY A 135 -11.54 -0.97 -0.76
C GLY A 135 -12.96 -0.80 -0.21
N TYR A 136 -13.91 -0.42 -1.08
CA TYR A 136 -15.31 -0.20 -0.69
C TYR A 136 -16.09 -1.51 -0.59
N HIS A 137 -15.55 -2.61 -1.12
CA HIS A 137 -16.22 -3.91 -1.17
C HIS A 137 -15.59 -4.97 -0.25
N GLY A 138 -14.68 -4.53 0.63
CA GLY A 138 -14.05 -5.40 1.64
C GLY A 138 -12.84 -6.18 1.12
N PHE A 139 -12.35 -5.89 -0.08
CA PHE A 139 -11.15 -6.54 -0.62
C PHE A 139 -9.85 -5.88 -0.15
N GLY A 140 -9.91 -4.72 0.50
CA GLY A 140 -8.72 -3.95 0.88
C GLY A 140 -7.71 -4.76 1.69
N ASP A 141 -8.17 -5.53 2.67
CA ASP A 141 -7.34 -6.33 3.57
C ASP A 141 -6.50 -7.38 2.83
N ILE A 142 -7.11 -8.07 1.85
CA ILE A 142 -6.46 -9.08 1.01
C ILE A 142 -5.41 -8.42 0.10
N PHE A 143 -5.77 -7.27 -0.50
CA PHE A 143 -4.84 -6.54 -1.36
C PHE A 143 -3.63 -6.03 -0.58
N VAL A 144 -3.83 -5.44 0.61
CA VAL A 144 -2.72 -5.00 1.45
C VAL A 144 -1.83 -6.19 1.84
N PHE A 145 -2.43 -7.30 2.26
CA PHE A 145 -1.68 -8.51 2.63
C PHE A 145 -0.80 -9.03 1.49
N ILE A 146 -1.35 -9.12 0.28
CA ILE A 146 -0.63 -9.63 -0.89
C ILE A 146 0.47 -8.64 -1.32
N PHE A 147 0.12 -7.37 -1.55
CA PHE A 147 1.06 -6.42 -2.15
C PHE A 147 2.18 -5.99 -1.18
N PHE A 148 1.85 -5.72 0.08
CA PHE A 148 2.84 -5.29 1.07
C PHE A 148 3.58 -6.47 1.71
N GLY A 149 3.01 -7.68 1.65
CA GLY A 149 3.62 -8.89 2.19
C GLY A 149 4.23 -9.77 1.10
N LEU A 150 3.38 -10.62 0.52
CA LEU A 150 3.75 -11.70 -0.41
C LEU A 150 4.36 -11.24 -1.74
N ILE A 151 4.26 -9.95 -2.08
CA ILE A 151 4.90 -9.37 -3.26
C ILE A 151 6.12 -8.55 -2.84
N ALA A 152 5.95 -7.57 -1.96
CA ALA A 152 7.03 -6.62 -1.68
C ALA A 152 8.26 -7.26 -1.01
N VAL A 153 8.10 -8.17 -0.06
CA VAL A 153 9.25 -8.83 0.62
C VAL A 153 9.98 -9.79 -0.34
N PRO A 154 9.34 -10.86 -0.86
CA PRO A 154 10.03 -11.80 -1.74
C PRO A 154 10.42 -11.18 -3.08
N GLY A 155 9.66 -10.20 -3.60
CA GLY A 155 10.02 -9.46 -4.82
C GLY A 155 11.27 -8.61 -4.64
N THR A 156 11.46 -8.01 -3.46
CA THR A 156 12.70 -7.30 -3.12
C THR A 156 13.87 -8.25 -2.96
N TYR A 157 13.67 -9.36 -2.26
CA TYR A 157 14.68 -10.42 -2.12
C TYR A 157 15.09 -10.97 -3.50
N TYR A 158 14.12 -11.23 -4.37
CA TYR A 158 14.33 -11.66 -5.75
C TYR A 158 15.11 -10.63 -6.57
N LEU A 159 14.87 -9.33 -6.41
CA LEU A 159 15.65 -8.29 -7.07
C LEU A 159 17.13 -8.29 -6.65
N GLN A 160 17.44 -8.75 -5.43
CA GLN A 160 18.81 -8.84 -4.93
C GLN A 160 19.51 -10.14 -5.39
N ILE A 161 18.80 -11.26 -5.37
CA ILE A 161 19.42 -12.61 -5.50
C ILE A 161 19.03 -13.34 -6.79
N GLY A 162 17.92 -12.98 -7.41
CA GLY A 162 17.39 -13.62 -8.62
C GLY A 162 16.53 -14.86 -8.35
N THR A 163 16.28 -15.20 -7.08
CA THR A 163 15.40 -16.31 -6.66
C THR A 163 14.51 -15.87 -5.50
N VAL A 164 13.50 -16.69 -5.18
CA VAL A 164 12.67 -16.53 -3.98
C VAL A 164 12.91 -17.76 -3.10
N ASN A 165 13.07 -17.57 -1.79
CA ASN A 165 13.20 -18.67 -0.83
C ASN A 165 12.00 -18.69 0.13
N GLU A 166 11.85 -19.79 0.87
CA GLU A 166 10.75 -19.99 1.82
C GLU A 166 10.75 -18.93 2.92
N LEU A 167 11.92 -18.55 3.45
CA LEU A 167 12.03 -17.54 4.49
C LEU A 167 11.48 -16.19 4.04
N SER A 168 11.76 -15.77 2.81
CA SER A 168 11.22 -14.52 2.25
C SER A 168 9.70 -14.54 2.08
N LEU A 169 9.11 -15.73 1.86
CA LEU A 169 7.66 -15.90 1.83
C LEU A 169 7.07 -15.84 3.24
N TYR A 170 7.65 -16.53 4.23
CA TYR A 170 7.19 -16.46 5.62
C TYR A 170 7.28 -15.04 6.18
N MET A 171 8.41 -14.35 5.94
CA MET A 171 8.58 -12.96 6.31
C MET A 171 7.66 -12.02 5.52
N GLY A 172 7.35 -12.37 4.28
CA GLY A 172 6.29 -11.72 3.49
C GLY A 172 4.92 -11.86 4.14
N VAL A 173 4.54 -13.04 4.60
CA VAL A 173 3.29 -13.26 5.36
C VAL A 173 3.30 -12.38 6.62
N ALA A 174 4.35 -12.41 7.43
CA ALA A 174 4.48 -11.59 8.64
C ALA A 174 4.24 -10.09 8.33
N MET A 175 4.97 -9.55 7.34
CA MET A 175 4.84 -8.14 6.94
C MET A 175 3.50 -7.79 6.34
N GLY A 176 2.90 -8.70 5.57
CA GLY A 176 1.55 -8.55 5.03
C GLY A 176 0.53 -8.45 6.16
N MET A 177 0.62 -9.30 7.18
CA MET A 177 -0.29 -9.28 8.33
C MET A 177 -0.17 -7.97 9.11
N LEU A 178 1.05 -7.52 9.42
CA LEU A 178 1.29 -6.26 10.11
C LEU A 178 0.80 -5.05 9.31
N SER A 179 1.01 -5.05 7.99
CA SER A 179 0.52 -3.99 7.11
C SER A 179 -1.01 -3.98 7.05
N THR A 180 -1.64 -5.16 6.96
CA THR A 180 -3.11 -5.28 7.01
C THR A 180 -3.67 -4.87 8.36
N ALA A 181 -2.96 -5.11 9.48
CA ALA A 181 -3.39 -4.64 10.80
C ALA A 181 -3.52 -3.11 10.86
N ILE A 182 -2.61 -2.37 10.18
CA ILE A 182 -2.71 -0.91 10.05
C ILE A 182 -4.00 -0.52 9.30
N LEU A 183 -4.37 -1.24 8.25
CA LEU A 183 -5.63 -0.99 7.55
C LEU A 183 -6.84 -1.33 8.43
N VAL A 184 -6.84 -2.49 9.09
CA VAL A 184 -7.96 -2.95 9.93
C VAL A 184 -8.25 -1.97 11.06
N VAL A 185 -7.23 -1.44 11.74
CA VAL A 185 -7.45 -0.47 12.82
C VAL A 185 -8.03 0.85 12.29
N ASN A 186 -7.67 1.26 11.08
CA ASN A 186 -8.28 2.42 10.42
C ASN A 186 -9.74 2.15 10.04
N ASN A 187 -10.03 1.00 9.45
CA ASN A 187 -11.40 0.59 9.09
C ASN A 187 -12.29 0.46 10.34
N LEU A 188 -11.73 -0.01 11.47
CA LEU A 188 -12.46 -0.09 12.74
C LEU A 188 -12.79 1.31 13.28
N ARG A 189 -11.85 2.27 13.22
CA ARG A 189 -12.08 3.66 13.63
C ARG A 189 -13.17 4.31 12.77
N ASP A 190 -13.11 4.08 11.46
CA ASP A 190 -13.94 4.78 10.48
C ASP A 190 -15.27 4.03 10.17
N ALA A 191 -15.56 2.91 10.84
CA ALA A 191 -16.66 2.01 10.50
C ALA A 191 -18.05 2.69 10.40
N ASP A 192 -18.40 3.53 11.38
CA ASP A 192 -19.70 4.22 11.38
C ASP A 192 -19.80 5.22 10.22
N THR A 193 -18.73 5.98 9.95
CA THR A 193 -18.68 6.94 8.84
C THR A 193 -18.61 6.25 7.47
N ASP A 194 -17.90 5.12 7.38
CA ASP A 194 -17.77 4.30 6.18
C ASP A 194 -19.13 3.73 5.77
N LYS A 195 -19.91 3.25 6.73
CA LYS A 195 -21.29 2.77 6.51
C LYS A 195 -22.18 3.83 5.88
N LEU A 196 -22.09 5.09 6.34
CA LEU A 196 -22.87 6.22 5.81
C LEU A 196 -22.45 6.61 4.39
N SER A 197 -21.19 6.37 4.01
CA SER A 197 -20.65 6.67 2.67
C SER A 197 -20.72 5.50 1.68
N GLY A 198 -21.35 4.38 2.06
CA GLY A 198 -21.46 3.18 1.23
C GLY A 198 -20.18 2.35 1.12
N LYS A 199 -19.17 2.61 1.96
CA LYS A 199 -17.94 1.81 2.05
C LYS A 199 -18.21 0.58 2.91
N ILE A 200 -18.37 -0.58 2.28
CA ILE A 200 -18.62 -1.86 2.94
C ILE A 200 -17.30 -2.60 3.18
N THR A 201 -16.48 -2.06 4.09
CA THR A 201 -15.26 -2.72 4.58
C THR A 201 -15.62 -3.97 5.40
N LEU A 202 -14.63 -4.80 5.75
CA LEU A 202 -14.87 -5.95 6.63
C LEU A 202 -15.37 -5.52 8.02
N ALA A 203 -14.94 -4.35 8.51
CA ALA A 203 -15.43 -3.77 9.76
C ALA A 203 -16.91 -3.40 9.69
N VAL A 204 -17.36 -2.84 8.57
CA VAL A 204 -18.78 -2.53 8.34
C VAL A 204 -19.59 -3.83 8.15
N ARG A 205 -19.04 -4.81 7.42
CA ARG A 205 -19.75 -6.05 7.07
C ARG A 205 -19.93 -7.00 8.25
N PHE A 206 -18.88 -7.18 9.06
CA PHE A 206 -18.85 -8.17 10.15
C PHE A 206 -18.85 -7.55 11.55
N GLY A 207 -18.79 -6.22 11.65
CA GLY A 207 -18.89 -5.48 12.89
C GLY A 207 -17.58 -5.35 13.67
N THR A 208 -17.63 -4.55 14.74
CA THR A 208 -16.46 -4.13 15.52
C THR A 208 -15.79 -5.29 16.26
N THR A 209 -16.55 -6.26 16.78
CA THR A 209 -16.02 -7.44 17.46
C THR A 209 -15.14 -8.28 16.53
N PHE A 210 -15.62 -8.53 15.30
CA PHE A 210 -14.83 -9.24 14.29
C PHE A 210 -13.52 -8.52 13.99
N SER A 211 -13.57 -7.21 13.74
CA SER A 211 -12.37 -6.42 13.42
C SER A 211 -11.34 -6.38 14.56
N LYS A 212 -11.78 -6.37 15.83
CA LYS A 212 -10.87 -6.47 16.98
C LYS A 212 -10.15 -7.82 17.04
N ILE A 213 -10.88 -8.92 16.78
CA ILE A 213 -10.30 -10.27 16.73
C ILE A 213 -9.33 -10.37 15.54
N GLN A 214 -9.76 -9.91 14.36
CA GLN A 214 -8.93 -9.86 13.16
C GLN A 214 -7.64 -9.09 13.39
N TYR A 215 -7.73 -7.87 13.94
CA TYR A 215 -6.57 -7.06 14.29
C TYR A 215 -5.62 -7.80 15.25
N SER A 216 -6.16 -8.42 16.30
CA SER A 216 -5.36 -9.16 17.28
C SER A 216 -4.61 -10.34 16.64
N MET A 217 -5.28 -11.09 15.76
CA MET A 217 -4.64 -12.19 15.01
C MET A 217 -3.55 -11.69 14.08
N LEU A 218 -3.80 -10.59 13.36
CA LEU A 218 -2.84 -9.98 12.44
C LEU A 218 -1.59 -9.43 13.14
N ILE A 219 -1.70 -9.06 14.42
CA ILE A 219 -0.56 -8.63 15.24
C ILE A 219 0.17 -9.81 15.88
N LEU A 220 -0.54 -10.82 16.38
CA LEU A 220 0.07 -11.90 17.19
C LEU A 220 0.67 -13.04 16.36
N ILE A 221 -0.01 -13.47 15.29
CA ILE A 221 0.45 -14.61 14.47
C ILE A 221 1.83 -14.39 13.82
N PRO A 222 2.22 -13.17 13.38
CA PRO A 222 3.57 -12.95 12.85
C PRO A 222 4.70 -13.41 13.77
N PHE A 223 4.51 -13.34 15.09
CA PHE A 223 5.50 -13.77 16.09
C PHE A 223 5.55 -15.29 16.31
N LEU A 224 4.63 -16.03 15.69
CA LEU A 224 4.58 -17.50 15.71
C LEU A 224 5.13 -18.12 14.41
N LEU A 225 5.43 -17.28 13.41
CA LEU A 225 6.03 -17.74 12.16
C LEU A 225 7.50 -18.13 12.39
N PRO A 226 8.00 -19.14 11.64
CA PRO A 226 9.35 -19.68 11.81
C PRO A 226 10.45 -18.68 11.49
#